data_AF-A0A0B2RD80-F1
#
_entry.id   AF-A0A0B2RD80-F1
#
_cell.length_a   1.000
_cell.length_b   1.000
_cell.length_c   1.000
_cell.angle_alpha   90.00
_cell.angle_beta   90.00
_cell.angle_gamma   90.00
#
_symmetry.space_group_name_H-M   'P 1'
#
loop_
_entity.id
_entity.type
_entity.pdbx_description
1 polymer ?
#
loop_
_entity_poly.entity_id
_entity_poly.type
_entity_poly.pdbx_seq_one_letter_code
_entity_poly.pdbx_strand_id
1 'polypeptide(L)'
;MDVKKIVVVVEDVNAARTALEWALRNIIRYGDIITLLHVYNHSTRSRSRSKARLLRLNGFKLALSFQDMCNSYPNTKVEIIVIEGDQEGTKIAATVREIGASMLVVGLHDYSFLYKLAMAHSHNSIASIFNCRVLAIKQSHASSVRPMICALSVLDSSTNMDFSQIDVSRLQVPRSPPPKIPYRICPNPSAIIWRSKKSRGEGEGHNFVQKIFSLK
;
A
#
# COMPACT_ATOMS: atom_id res chain seq x y z
N MET A 1 -29.53 8.45 16.41
CA MET A 1 -28.56 8.21 15.32
C MET A 1 -27.48 7.30 15.90
N ASP A 2 -27.18 6.18 15.26
CA ASP A 2 -26.17 5.24 15.76
C ASP A 2 -24.77 5.80 15.52
N VAL A 3 -24.01 5.98 16.59
CA VAL A 3 -22.60 6.43 16.54
C VAL A 3 -21.77 5.37 15.83
N LYS A 4 -21.10 5.74 14.73
CA LYS A 4 -20.23 4.81 14.00
C LYS A 4 -18.78 4.95 14.44
N LYS A 5 -18.12 3.81 14.56
CA LYS A 5 -16.66 3.72 14.66
C LYS A 5 -16.08 3.55 13.28
N ILE A 6 -15.21 4.45 12.88
CA ILE A 6 -14.58 4.49 11.56
C ILE A 6 -13.08 4.49 11.76
N VAL A 7 -12.42 3.46 11.25
CA VAL A 7 -10.97 3.32 11.34
C VAL A 7 -10.34 3.82 10.04
N VAL A 8 -9.31 4.65 10.14
CA VAL A 8 -8.54 5.12 8.99
C VAL A 8 -7.09 4.67 9.16
N VAL A 9 -6.56 3.94 8.17
CA VAL A 9 -5.16 3.50 8.19
C VAL A 9 -4.25 4.66 7.80
N VAL A 10 -3.28 4.94 8.67
CA VAL A 10 -2.34 6.05 8.53
C VAL A 10 -0.97 5.54 8.09
N GLU A 11 -0.54 6.00 6.92
CA GLU A 11 0.76 5.71 6.30
C GLU A 11 1.40 7.03 5.86
N ASP A 12 2.73 7.07 5.77
CA ASP A 12 3.47 8.28 5.36
C ASP A 12 3.49 8.41 3.83
N VAL A 13 2.30 8.51 3.24
CA VAL A 13 2.07 8.63 1.80
C VAL A 13 0.89 9.56 1.54
N ASN A 14 0.92 10.29 0.41
CA ASN A 14 -0.15 11.21 0.05
C ASN A 14 -1.50 10.50 -0.12
N ALA A 15 -1.51 9.26 -0.61
CA ALA A 15 -2.74 8.47 -0.76
C ALA A 15 -3.50 8.31 0.56
N ALA A 16 -2.80 8.17 1.69
CA ALA A 16 -3.42 8.06 3.01
C ALA A 16 -4.05 9.40 3.45
N ARG A 17 -3.38 10.52 3.17
CA ARG A 17 -3.93 11.86 3.45
C ARG A 17 -5.19 12.12 2.63
N THR A 18 -5.15 11.82 1.33
CA THR A 18 -6.32 11.93 0.44
C THR A 18 -7.47 11.04 0.90
N ALA A 19 -7.17 9.82 1.39
CA ALA A 19 -8.19 8.93 1.93
C ALA A 19 -8.87 9.51 3.18
N LEU A 20 -8.10 10.11 4.09
CA LEU A 20 -8.65 10.79 5.26
C LEU A 20 -9.51 11.99 4.87
N GLU A 21 -9.02 12.87 3.99
CA GLU A 21 -9.78 14.03 3.50
C GLU A 21 -11.10 13.61 2.85
N TRP A 22 -11.05 12.58 2.00
CA TRP A 22 -12.25 12.05 1.36
C TRP A 22 -13.23 11.49 2.40
N ALA A 23 -12.75 10.73 3.39
CA ALA A 23 -13.60 10.20 4.45
C ALA A 23 -14.29 11.30 5.26
N LEU A 24 -13.53 12.32 5.67
CA LEU A 24 -14.03 13.48 6.43
C LEU A 24 -15.15 14.23 5.68
N ARG A 25 -15.05 14.34 4.35
CA ARG A 25 -16.05 15.04 3.53
C ARG A 25 -17.29 14.20 3.19
N ASN A 26 -17.14 12.89 3.05
CA ASN A 26 -18.18 12.04 2.44
C ASN A 26 -18.91 11.13 3.43
N ILE A 27 -18.24 10.73 4.52
CA ILE A 27 -18.73 9.63 5.37
C ILE A 27 -18.90 10.09 6.81
N ILE A 28 -17.91 10.82 7.34
CA ILE A 28 -17.90 11.22 8.75
C ILE A 28 -19.06 12.18 9.01
N ARG A 29 -19.86 11.87 10.04
CA ARG A 29 -20.95 12.71 10.52
C ARG A 29 -20.69 13.15 11.95
N TYR A 30 -21.52 14.08 12.42
CA TYR A 30 -21.54 14.49 13.82
C TYR A 30 -21.76 13.28 14.74
N GLY A 31 -20.91 13.15 15.76
CA GLY A 31 -20.97 12.08 16.74
C GLY A 31 -20.21 10.80 16.37
N ASP A 32 -19.72 10.66 15.13
CA ASP A 32 -18.87 9.53 14.75
C ASP A 32 -17.50 9.58 15.45
N ILE A 33 -16.93 8.40 15.66
CA ILE A 33 -15.60 8.23 16.25
C ILE A 33 -14.64 7.80 15.16
N ILE A 34 -13.62 8.63 14.93
CA ILE A 34 -12.54 8.36 13.99
C ILE A 34 -11.36 7.78 14.77
N THR A 35 -10.92 6.60 14.37
CA THR A 35 -9.71 5.99 14.92
C THR A 35 -8.61 5.99 13.87
N LEU A 36 -7.57 6.79 14.10
CA LEU A 36 -6.36 6.84 13.28
C LEU A 36 -5.43 5.69 13.67
N LEU A 37 -5.29 4.71 12.78
CA LEU A 37 -4.54 3.48 13.03
C LEU A 37 -3.24 3.48 12.23
N HIS A 38 -2.10 3.61 12.92
CA HIS A 38 -0.78 3.44 12.31
C HIS A 38 -0.19 2.08 12.61
N VAL A 39 0.35 1.43 11.58
CA VAL A 39 1.01 0.12 11.68
C VAL A 39 2.49 0.29 11.37
N TYR A 40 3.36 0.10 12.37
CA TYR A 40 4.79 0.11 12.15
C TYR A 40 5.33 -1.31 12.02
N ASN A 41 6.24 -1.54 11.07
CA ASN A 41 6.86 -2.85 10.90
C ASN A 41 8.16 -2.93 11.70
N HIS A 42 8.26 -3.91 12.60
CA HIS A 42 9.50 -4.21 13.30
C HIS A 42 10.20 -5.38 12.60
N SER A 43 11.37 -5.12 12.00
CA SER A 43 12.16 -6.17 11.36
C SER A 43 12.56 -7.24 12.38
N THR A 44 12.14 -8.49 12.12
CA THR A 44 12.41 -9.66 12.97
C THR A 44 13.91 -9.95 13.17
N ARG A 45 14.77 -9.37 12.34
CA ARG A 45 16.22 -9.62 12.32
C ARG A 45 17.01 -8.81 13.36
N SER A 46 16.40 -7.77 13.98
CA SER A 46 17.06 -6.94 14.99
C SER A 46 16.05 -6.44 16.02
N ARG A 47 15.88 -7.23 17.10
CA ARG A 47 14.97 -6.96 18.23
C ARG A 47 15.50 -5.92 19.21
N SER A 48 15.99 -4.79 18.70
CA SER A 48 16.37 -3.67 19.56
C SER A 48 15.12 -3.00 20.13
N ARG A 49 14.95 -3.07 21.46
CA ARG A 49 13.86 -2.36 22.17
C ARG A 49 13.87 -0.86 21.86
N SER A 50 15.06 -0.27 21.74
CA SER A 50 15.23 1.15 21.40
C SER A 50 14.70 1.47 20.01
N LYS A 51 14.96 0.60 19.02
CA LYS A 51 14.44 0.76 17.65
C LYS A 51 12.92 0.61 17.59
N ALA A 52 12.35 -0.37 18.31
CA ALA A 52 10.90 -0.53 18.41
C ALA A 52 10.23 0.72 19.01
N ARG A 53 10.82 1.27 20.09
CA ARG A 53 10.32 2.50 20.72
C ARG A 53 10.36 3.69 19.76
N LEU A 54 11.45 3.85 19.01
CA LEU A 54 11.57 4.91 18.01
C LEU A 54 10.51 4.80 16.91
N LEU A 55 10.27 3.61 16.37
CA LEU A 55 9.24 3.39 15.34
C LEU A 55 7.84 3.70 15.86
N ARG A 56 7.52 3.30 17.09
CA ARG A 56 6.25 3.62 17.73
C ARG A 56 6.07 5.13 17.93
N LEU A 57 7.11 5.83 18.36
CA LEU A 57 7.09 7.30 18.52
C LEU A 57 6.90 8.00 17.17
N ASN A 58 7.60 7.56 16.13
CA ASN A 58 7.44 8.11 14.78
C ASN A 58 6.03 7.88 14.24
N GLY A 59 5.48 6.68 14.47
CA GLY A 59 4.11 6.35 14.11
C GLY A 59 3.07 7.22 14.83
N PHE A 60 3.28 7.48 16.11
CA PHE A 60 2.43 8.38 16.88
C PHE A 60 2.52 9.83 16.38
N LYS A 61 3.74 10.31 16.08
CA LYS A 61 3.96 11.64 15.49
C LYS A 61 3.25 11.79 14.13
N LEU A 62 3.31 10.74 13.30
CA LEU A 62 2.60 10.72 12.02
C LEU A 62 1.08 10.78 12.24
N ALA A 63 0.53 9.97 13.14
CA ALA A 63 -0.89 9.99 13.45
C ALA A 63 -1.37 11.34 14.01
N LEU A 64 -0.54 12.04 14.79
CA LEU A 64 -0.82 13.42 15.22
C LEU A 64 -0.98 14.37 14.03
N SER A 65 -0.10 14.27 13.02
CA SER A 65 -0.25 15.12 11.83
C SER A 65 -1.55 14.87 11.04
N PHE A 66 -2.09 13.64 11.11
CA PHE A 66 -3.40 13.31 10.54
C PHE A 66 -4.53 13.81 11.44
N GLN A 67 -4.37 13.78 12.76
CA GLN A 67 -5.33 14.36 13.70
C GLN A 67 -5.48 15.87 13.48
N ASP A 68 -4.40 16.58 13.16
CA ASP A 68 -4.46 18.01 12.83
C ASP A 68 -5.38 18.29 11.62
N MET A 69 -5.46 17.38 10.65
CA MET A 69 -6.39 17.50 9.52
C MET A 69 -7.85 17.32 9.95
N CYS A 70 -8.10 16.48 10.96
CA CYS A 70 -9.43 16.29 11.52
C CYS A 70 -9.91 17.51 12.32
N ASN A 71 -9.01 18.32 12.89
CA ASN A 71 -9.37 19.51 13.68
C ASN A 71 -10.17 20.56 12.88
N SER A 72 -10.09 20.52 11.55
CA SER A 72 -10.91 21.38 10.67
C SER A 72 -12.39 20.95 10.61
N TYR A 73 -12.73 19.77 11.12
CA TYR A 73 -14.09 19.24 11.16
C TYR A 73 -14.62 19.32 12.60
N PRO A 74 -15.60 20.19 12.89
CA PRO A 74 -16.07 20.39 14.26
C PRO A 74 -16.78 19.13 14.78
N ASN A 75 -16.56 18.84 16.07
CA ASN A 75 -17.28 17.81 16.84
C ASN A 75 -17.06 16.34 16.42
N THR A 76 -15.93 16.01 15.79
CA THR A 76 -15.52 14.62 15.57
C THR A 76 -14.59 14.14 16.68
N LYS A 77 -14.89 12.99 17.29
CA LYS A 77 -13.98 12.39 18.29
C LYS A 77 -12.88 11.64 17.55
N VAL A 78 -11.62 12.04 17.74
CA VAL A 78 -10.46 11.40 17.11
C VAL A 78 -9.64 10.65 18.15
N GLU A 79 -9.38 9.37 17.89
CA GLU A 79 -8.55 8.49 18.70
C GLU A 79 -7.33 8.04 17.88
N ILE A 80 -6.17 7.92 18.52
CA ILE A 80 -4.94 7.47 17.86
C ILE A 80 -4.55 6.10 18.42
N ILE A 81 -4.33 5.14 17.54
CA ILE A 81 -3.83 3.82 17.87
C ILE A 81 -2.60 3.52 17.03
N VAL A 82 -1.52 3.13 17.69
CA VAL A 82 -0.27 2.75 17.04
C VAL A 82 0.05 1.32 17.44
N ILE A 83 0.06 0.42 16.45
CA ILE A 83 0.34 -1.00 16.65
C ILE A 83 1.58 -1.42 15.87
N GLU A 84 2.26 -2.43 16.43
CA GLU A 84 3.27 -3.16 15.67
C GLU A 84 2.56 -4.10 14.69
N GLY A 85 2.90 -4.02 13.42
CA GLY A 85 2.37 -4.88 12.37
C GLY A 85 3.06 -6.23 12.29
N ASP A 86 2.34 -7.21 11.76
CA ASP A 86 2.83 -8.49 11.30
C ASP A 86 3.03 -8.49 9.77
N GLN A 87 3.70 -9.51 9.24
CA GLN A 87 3.92 -9.60 7.79
C GLN A 87 2.63 -9.90 7.02
N GLU A 88 1.70 -10.62 7.65
CA GLU A 88 0.46 -11.09 7.00
C GLU A 88 -0.67 -10.09 7.13
N GLY A 89 -0.62 -9.18 8.12
CA GLY A 89 -1.67 -8.21 8.34
C GLY A 89 -2.84 -8.71 9.21
N THR A 90 -2.65 -9.84 9.88
CA THR A 90 -3.60 -10.39 10.84
C THR A 90 -3.76 -9.49 12.06
N LYS A 91 -2.69 -8.81 12.48
CA LYS A 91 -2.71 -7.99 13.71
C LYS A 91 -3.59 -6.75 13.56
N ILE A 92 -3.50 -6.07 12.43
CA ILE A 92 -4.40 -4.94 12.13
C ILE A 92 -5.84 -5.41 11.96
N ALA A 93 -6.09 -6.56 11.34
CA ALA A 93 -7.44 -7.14 11.27
C ALA A 93 -8.02 -7.42 12.66
N ALA A 94 -7.23 -8.01 13.55
CA ALA A 94 -7.63 -8.25 14.93
C ALA A 94 -7.96 -6.94 15.67
N THR A 95 -7.10 -5.91 15.56
CA THR A 95 -7.33 -4.61 16.17
C THR A 95 -8.59 -3.91 15.62
N VAL A 96 -8.83 -3.95 14.31
CA VAL A 96 -10.03 -3.36 13.69
C VAL A 96 -11.31 -4.05 14.19
N ARG A 97 -11.28 -5.37 14.37
CA ARG A 97 -12.40 -6.14 14.95
C ARG A 97 -12.61 -5.81 16.43
N GLU A 98 -11.54 -5.70 17.20
CA GLU A 98 -11.59 -5.36 18.63
C GLU A 98 -12.18 -3.96 18.86
N ILE A 99 -11.83 -2.99 18.01
CA ILE A 99 -12.43 -1.66 18.01
C ILE A 99 -13.94 -1.75 17.76
N GLY A 100 -14.40 -2.75 17.01
CA GLY A 100 -15.78 -2.87 16.53
C GLY A 100 -16.05 -1.84 15.42
N ALA A 101 -15.09 -1.67 14.50
CA ALA A 101 -15.22 -0.72 13.42
C ALA A 101 -16.38 -1.08 12.49
N SER A 102 -17.23 -0.12 12.17
CA SER A 102 -18.26 -0.28 11.12
C SER A 102 -17.67 -0.14 9.71
N MET A 103 -16.56 0.60 9.61
CA MET A 103 -15.91 0.92 8.35
C MET A 103 -14.40 1.10 8.55
N LEU A 104 -13.62 0.62 7.57
CA LEU A 104 -12.18 0.78 7.47
C LEU A 104 -11.86 1.56 6.19
N VAL A 105 -11.13 2.66 6.31
CA VAL A 105 -10.68 3.50 5.19
C VAL A 105 -9.17 3.37 5.01
N VAL A 106 -8.72 3.16 3.78
CA VAL A 106 -7.29 2.98 3.45
C VAL A 106 -6.94 3.78 2.19
N GLY A 107 -5.75 4.38 2.19
CA GLY A 107 -5.16 4.98 0.98
C GLY A 107 -4.58 3.91 0.06
N LEU A 108 -5.13 3.75 -1.14
CA LEU A 108 -4.67 2.79 -2.12
C LEU A 108 -3.43 3.32 -2.85
N HIS A 109 -2.31 2.63 -2.66
CA HIS A 109 -1.03 2.89 -3.32
C HIS A 109 -0.25 1.57 -3.47
N ASP A 110 0.80 1.55 -4.32
CA ASP A 110 1.50 0.33 -4.77
C ASP A 110 2.09 -0.53 -3.64
N TYR A 111 2.42 0.09 -2.51
CA TYR A 111 2.99 -0.57 -1.32
C TYR A 111 2.04 -0.59 -0.12
N SER A 112 0.76 -0.33 -0.35
CA SER A 112 -0.25 -0.27 0.70
C SER A 112 -0.35 -1.57 1.47
N PHE A 113 -0.68 -1.42 2.75
CA PHE A 113 -0.97 -2.54 3.61
C PHE A 113 -1.99 -3.53 3.00
N LEU A 114 -3.01 -3.02 2.27
CA LEU A 114 -4.01 -3.85 1.61
C LEU A 114 -3.43 -4.82 0.57
N TYR A 115 -2.42 -4.41 -0.22
CA TYR A 115 -1.77 -5.32 -1.17
C TYR A 115 -1.08 -6.47 -0.44
N LYS A 116 -0.39 -6.18 0.67
CA LYS A 116 0.29 -7.21 1.47
C LYS A 116 -0.71 -8.21 2.08
N LEU A 117 -1.80 -7.70 2.64
CA LEU A 117 -2.90 -8.52 3.18
C LEU A 117 -3.54 -9.40 2.10
N ALA A 118 -3.83 -8.83 0.92
CA ALA A 118 -4.43 -9.56 -0.19
C ALA A 118 -3.53 -10.68 -0.72
N MET A 119 -2.22 -10.46 -0.75
CA MET A 119 -1.23 -11.48 -1.14
C MET A 119 -1.07 -12.57 -0.08
N ALA A 120 -1.11 -12.21 1.21
CA ALA A 120 -1.02 -13.17 2.31
C ALA A 120 -2.28 -14.05 2.44
N HIS A 121 -3.45 -13.49 2.15
CA HIS A 121 -4.75 -14.17 2.33
C HIS A 121 -5.51 -14.35 1.01
N SER A 122 -4.81 -14.81 -0.02
CA SER A 122 -5.31 -14.97 -1.41
C SER A 122 -6.63 -15.76 -1.56
N HIS A 123 -7.00 -16.59 -0.58
CA HIS A 123 -8.21 -17.41 -0.60
C HIS A 123 -9.42 -16.81 0.14
N ASN A 124 -9.23 -15.75 0.94
CA ASN A 124 -10.29 -15.15 1.76
C ASN A 124 -10.68 -13.75 1.27
N SER A 125 -11.96 -13.40 1.36
CA SER A 125 -12.42 -12.04 1.06
C SER A 125 -11.90 -11.06 2.11
N ILE A 126 -11.27 -9.96 1.69
CA ILE A 126 -10.74 -8.93 2.60
C ILE A 126 -11.83 -8.40 3.56
N ALA A 127 -13.07 -8.27 3.08
CA ALA A 127 -14.19 -7.86 3.91
C ALA A 127 -14.48 -8.86 5.05
N SER A 128 -14.35 -10.17 4.80
CA SER A 128 -14.49 -11.21 5.83
C SER A 128 -13.36 -11.23 6.85
N ILE A 129 -12.19 -10.67 6.52
CA ILE A 129 -11.05 -10.58 7.45
C ILE A 129 -11.35 -9.53 8.55
N PHE A 130 -11.91 -8.39 8.14
CA PHE A 130 -12.18 -7.26 9.03
C PHE A 130 -13.58 -7.24 9.66
N ASN A 131 -14.53 -8.01 9.14
CA ASN A 131 -15.95 -7.98 9.53
C ASN A 131 -16.60 -6.58 9.42
N CYS A 132 -16.09 -5.73 8.52
CA CYS A 132 -16.58 -4.37 8.31
C CYS A 132 -16.47 -3.94 6.85
N ARG A 133 -17.06 -2.79 6.50
CA ARG A 133 -16.95 -2.23 5.14
C ARG A 133 -15.56 -1.64 4.93
N VAL A 134 -14.82 -2.11 3.92
CA VAL A 134 -13.50 -1.58 3.59
C VAL A 134 -13.58 -0.66 2.38
N LEU A 135 -13.06 0.55 2.50
CA LEU A 135 -13.00 1.56 1.45
C LEU A 135 -11.53 1.86 1.12
N ALA A 136 -11.14 1.58 -0.12
CA ALA A 136 -9.80 1.87 -0.62
C ALA A 136 -9.88 3.11 -1.53
N ILE A 137 -9.20 4.20 -1.16
CA ILE A 137 -9.25 5.47 -1.87
C ILE A 137 -7.95 5.65 -2.66
N LYS A 138 -8.07 5.72 -3.99
CA LYS A 138 -6.94 5.96 -4.88
C LYS A 138 -6.71 7.46 -5.04
N GLN A 139 -5.45 7.88 -4.94
CA GLN A 139 -5.06 9.24 -5.27
C GLN A 139 -5.15 9.45 -6.80
N SER A 140 -5.93 10.43 -7.25
CA SER A 140 -5.94 10.83 -8.66
C SER A 140 -4.65 11.57 -8.98
N HIS A 141 -3.74 10.93 -9.71
CA HIS A 141 -2.58 11.59 -10.27
C HIS A 141 -3.00 12.31 -11.55
N ALA A 142 -3.07 13.65 -11.52
CA ALA A 142 -3.09 14.45 -12.73
C ALA A 142 -1.73 14.33 -13.42
N SER A 143 -1.54 13.29 -14.24
CA SER A 143 -0.38 13.21 -15.12
C SER A 143 -0.57 14.15 -16.30
N SER A 144 0.15 15.27 -16.26
CA SER A 144 0.39 16.17 -17.39
C SER A 144 1.09 15.42 -18.55
N VAL A 145 0.47 15.43 -19.73
CA VAL A 145 1.01 15.21 -21.10
C VAL A 145 1.53 13.80 -21.47
N ARG A 146 0.81 13.13 -22.39
CA ARG A 146 1.22 12.92 -23.80
C ARG A 146 0.01 12.65 -24.73
N PRO A 147 -0.07 13.26 -25.94
CA PRO A 147 -1.17 13.09 -26.90
C PRO A 147 -0.87 12.05 -28.00
N MET A 148 -1.97 11.48 -28.55
CA MET A 148 -2.18 10.96 -29.92
C MET A 148 -1.30 9.80 -30.45
N ILE A 149 -1.88 8.58 -30.50
CA ILE A 149 -2.32 7.83 -31.71
C ILE A 149 -2.49 6.35 -31.31
N CYS A 150 -3.74 5.91 -31.18
CA CYS A 150 -4.25 4.77 -31.94
C CYS A 150 -5.77 4.81 -31.85
N ALA A 151 -6.37 5.34 -32.91
CA ALA A 151 -7.80 5.30 -33.13
C ALA A 151 -8.23 3.88 -33.53
N LEU A 152 -9.51 3.60 -33.28
CA LEU A 152 -10.30 2.42 -33.61
C LEU A 152 -10.15 1.16 -32.74
N SER A 153 -10.89 1.17 -31.64
CA SER A 153 -12.05 0.28 -31.56
C SER A 153 -13.24 1.06 -30.98
N VAL A 154 -13.87 1.86 -31.83
CA VAL A 154 -15.23 2.35 -31.61
C VAL A 154 -16.18 1.24 -32.05
N LEU A 155 -16.74 0.54 -31.09
CA LEU A 155 -18.17 0.30 -30.90
C LEU A 155 -18.23 -0.55 -29.61
N ASP A 156 -18.90 -0.16 -28.54
CA ASP A 156 -20.26 0.34 -28.57
C ASP A 156 -20.61 1.10 -27.28
N SER A 157 -21.50 2.07 -27.45
CA SER A 157 -22.43 2.60 -26.46
C SER A 157 -21.89 3.45 -25.31
N SER A 158 -22.09 4.75 -25.51
CA SER A 158 -22.30 5.77 -24.50
C SER A 158 -23.24 5.31 -23.38
N THR A 159 -22.79 5.41 -22.13
CA THR A 159 -23.54 6.14 -21.12
C THR A 159 -22.58 6.76 -20.12
N ASN A 160 -22.75 8.07 -19.94
CA ASN A 160 -22.51 8.79 -18.71
C ASN A 160 -22.57 7.86 -17.48
N MET A 161 -21.45 7.67 -16.79
CA MET A 161 -21.45 7.06 -15.47
C MET A 161 -20.62 7.92 -14.52
N ASP A 162 -21.32 8.89 -13.96
CA ASP A 162 -21.18 9.33 -12.59
C ASP A 162 -20.96 8.10 -11.68
N PHE A 163 -19.75 7.95 -11.12
CA PHE A 163 -19.44 6.89 -10.17
C PHE A 163 -19.19 7.46 -8.78
N SER A 164 -20.32 7.62 -8.09
CA SER A 164 -20.53 7.44 -6.67
C SER A 164 -20.54 5.96 -6.23
N GLN A 165 -19.87 5.04 -6.95
CA GLN A 165 -19.86 3.62 -6.60
C GLN A 165 -18.50 2.98 -6.90
N ILE A 166 -17.96 2.35 -5.87
CA ILE A 166 -16.63 1.77 -5.79
C ILE A 166 -16.56 0.51 -6.67
N ASP A 167 -15.67 0.51 -7.67
CA ASP A 167 -15.35 -0.68 -8.45
C ASP A 167 -14.47 -1.63 -7.62
N VAL A 168 -15.02 -2.81 -7.29
CA VAL A 168 -14.28 -3.89 -6.65
C VAL A 168 -13.80 -4.82 -7.75
N SER A 169 -12.73 -4.42 -8.43
CA SER A 169 -12.04 -5.31 -9.36
C SER A 169 -11.45 -6.47 -8.55
N ARG A 170 -12.04 -7.67 -8.69
CA ARG A 170 -11.47 -8.91 -8.12
C ARG A 170 -10.04 -9.05 -8.66
N LEU A 171 -9.05 -9.18 -7.77
CA LEU A 171 -7.69 -9.59 -8.11
C LEU A 171 -7.75 -10.96 -8.80
N GLN A 172 -7.88 -10.98 -10.12
CA GLN A 172 -7.80 -12.20 -10.90
C GLN A 172 -6.33 -12.52 -11.13
N VAL A 173 -5.88 -13.60 -10.50
CA VAL A 173 -4.62 -14.26 -10.88
C VAL A 173 -4.82 -14.82 -12.29
N PRO A 174 -3.91 -14.54 -13.25
CA PRO A 174 -4.01 -15.08 -14.60
C PRO A 174 -4.08 -16.60 -14.57
N ARG A 175 -5.11 -17.18 -15.19
CA ARG A 175 -5.29 -18.65 -15.30
C ARG A 175 -4.26 -19.33 -16.21
N SER A 176 -3.42 -18.55 -16.91
CA SER A 176 -2.38 -19.07 -17.79
C SER A 176 -1.03 -18.44 -17.45
N PRO A 177 0.05 -19.25 -17.32
CA PRO A 177 1.39 -18.70 -17.14
C PRO A 177 1.77 -17.85 -18.36
N PRO A 178 2.55 -16.77 -18.20
CA PRO A 178 3.01 -15.97 -19.32
C PRO A 178 3.80 -16.84 -20.31
N PRO A 179 3.67 -16.59 -21.63
CA PRO A 179 4.40 -17.35 -22.64
C PRO A 179 5.90 -17.25 -22.39
N LYS A 180 6.59 -18.41 -22.41
CA LYS A 180 8.03 -18.47 -22.23
C LYS A 180 8.71 -17.72 -23.37
N ILE A 181 9.43 -16.65 -23.02
CA ILE A 181 10.34 -15.97 -23.94
C ILE A 181 11.41 -17.00 -24.33
N PRO A 182 11.61 -17.33 -25.62
CA PRO A 182 12.68 -18.22 -26.04
C PRO A 182 14.01 -17.53 -25.75
N TYR A 183 14.80 -18.08 -24.82
CA TYR A 183 16.19 -17.70 -24.71
C TYR A 183 16.88 -18.05 -26.02
N ARG A 184 17.41 -17.05 -26.74
CA ARG A 184 18.41 -17.32 -27.78
C ARG A 184 19.61 -17.89 -27.06
N ILE A 185 19.81 -19.20 -27.21
CA ILE A 185 21.04 -19.87 -26.84
C ILE A 185 22.16 -19.12 -27.55
N CYS A 186 23.09 -18.56 -26.77
CA CYS A 186 24.26 -17.88 -27.32
C CYS A 186 24.97 -18.85 -28.27
N PRO A 187 25.21 -18.48 -29.55
CA PRO A 187 25.71 -19.41 -30.57
C PRO A 187 27.18 -19.82 -30.38
N ASN A 188 27.80 -19.49 -29.24
CA ASN A 188 29.18 -19.86 -28.95
C ASN A 188 29.31 -20.43 -27.52
N PRO A 189 29.61 -21.74 -27.36
CA PRO A 189 29.80 -22.36 -26.05
C PRO A 189 31.06 -21.86 -25.31
N SER A 190 31.92 -21.06 -25.93
CA SER A 190 33.13 -20.49 -25.30
C SER A 190 32.94 -19.09 -24.71
N ALA A 191 31.76 -18.45 -24.86
CA ALA A 191 31.54 -17.08 -24.36
C ALA A 191 31.17 -17.01 -22.86
N ILE A 192 30.92 -18.15 -22.21
CA ILE A 192 30.60 -18.20 -20.78
C ILE A 192 31.90 -18.38 -19.99
N ILE A 193 32.62 -17.27 -19.78
CA ILE A 193 33.80 -17.26 -18.91
C ILE A 193 33.33 -17.28 -17.45
N TRP A 194 33.25 -18.47 -16.86
CA TRP A 194 33.10 -18.63 -15.42
C TRP A 194 34.42 -18.28 -14.71
N ARG A 195 34.57 -17.04 -14.24
CA ARG A 195 35.62 -16.74 -13.24
C ARG A 195 35.09 -17.11 -11.86
N SER A 196 35.43 -18.31 -11.41
CA SER A 196 35.42 -18.67 -9.99
C SER A 196 36.45 -17.81 -9.26
N LYS A 197 35.99 -16.87 -8.42
CA LYS A 197 36.87 -16.18 -7.46
C LYS A 197 36.88 -16.97 -6.16
N LYS A 198 37.97 -17.70 -5.95
CA LYS A 198 38.40 -18.27 -4.66
C LYS A 198 38.75 -17.11 -3.72
N SER A 199 38.06 -17.01 -2.59
CA SER A 199 38.41 -16.08 -1.52
C SER A 199 39.73 -16.52 -0.86
N ARG A 200 40.77 -15.70 -0.98
CA ARG A 200 41.85 -15.61 0.01
C ARG A 200 42.10 -14.14 0.26
N GLY A 201 42.18 -13.80 1.53
CA GLY A 201 42.21 -12.44 2.03
C GLY A 201 43.52 -11.71 1.73
N GLU A 202 43.52 -10.49 2.25
CA GLU A 202 44.62 -9.53 2.35
C GLU A 202 45.00 -8.83 1.05
N GLY A 203 45.05 -7.50 1.13
CA GLY A 203 45.54 -6.63 0.06
C GLY A 203 44.62 -5.46 -0.21
N GLU A 204 45.07 -4.29 0.23
CA GLU A 204 44.53 -2.95 0.01
C GLU A 204 44.17 -2.66 -1.45
N GLY A 205 43.31 -1.66 -1.67
CA GLY A 205 43.22 -1.02 -2.98
C GLY A 205 41.84 -0.55 -3.37
N HIS A 206 41.68 0.76 -3.35
CA HIS A 206 40.55 1.53 -3.82
C HIS A 206 40.06 1.20 -5.25
N ASN A 207 38.78 1.51 -5.44
CA ASN A 207 38.15 2.11 -6.64
C ASN A 207 37.64 1.23 -7.80
N PHE A 208 36.32 1.33 -7.98
CA PHE A 208 35.66 1.95 -9.16
C PHE A 208 35.77 1.26 -10.52
N VAL A 209 34.65 0.74 -11.04
CA VAL A 209 34.32 0.68 -12.50
C VAL A 209 32.78 0.58 -12.63
N GLN A 210 32.03 1.63 -12.95
CA GLN A 210 31.77 2.21 -14.27
C GLN A 210 31.17 1.22 -15.31
N LYS A 211 29.85 1.19 -15.43
CA LYS A 211 29.17 0.52 -16.56
C LYS A 211 29.18 1.45 -17.77
N ILE A 212 29.94 1.10 -18.80
CA ILE A 212 29.74 1.61 -20.16
C ILE A 212 28.63 0.78 -20.81
N PHE A 213 27.55 1.45 -21.21
CA PHE A 213 26.63 0.94 -22.22
C PHE A 213 27.04 1.56 -23.55
N SER A 214 27.40 0.73 -24.52
CA SER A 214 27.51 1.11 -25.92
C SER A 214 26.17 0.82 -26.59
N LEU A 215 25.52 1.86 -27.09
CA LEU A 215 24.37 1.77 -27.98
C LEU A 215 24.89 1.71 -29.43
N LYS A 216 24.51 0.66 -30.16
CA LYS A 216 24.18 0.79 -31.57
C LYS A 216 23.13 -0.24 -31.95
#